data_AF-A0A1Q8TPH5-F1
#
_entry.id   AF-A0A1Q8TPH5-F1
#
_cell.length_a   1.000
_cell.length_b   1.000
_cell.length_c   1.000
_cell.angle_alpha   90.00
_cell.angle_beta   90.00
_cell.angle_gamma   90.00
#
_symmetry.space_group_name_H-M   'P 1'
#
loop_
_entity.id
_entity.type
_entity.pdbx_description
1 polymer ?
#
loop_
_entity_poly.entity_id
_entity_poly.type
_entity_poly.pdbx_seq_one_letter_code
_entity_poly.pdbx_strand_id
1 'polypeptide(L)'
;MLLKNDVVNMSKTSCSPRTALAVAAVACLALAGCTQSPAKHDDRLTKAAGIARVTIVCSKDLWNETKPDGRNPSSETVTVKATVSGISTGPRANRGLVEVSMTGTNLVAYLKELDANAHASKWNSTPENAAASRRVYDAIAPAIDRIKAATSPNDPEPEIVIDDTIPEKV
;
A
#
# COMPACT_ATOMS: atom_id res chain seq x y z
N MET A 1 -84.00 45.18 4.46
CA MET A 1 -83.05 44.72 3.41
C MET A 1 -82.14 43.70 4.09
N LEU A 2 -82.43 42.39 3.94
CA LEU A 2 -81.80 41.46 2.97
C LEU A 2 -80.28 41.35 3.24
N LEU A 3 -79.61 40.23 3.52
CA LEU A 3 -79.83 38.76 3.49
C LEU A 3 -78.71 38.14 4.38
N LYS A 4 -78.97 37.19 5.29
CA LYS A 4 -78.79 35.71 5.14
C LYS A 4 -77.43 35.34 4.53
N ASN A 5 -76.51 34.69 5.24
CA ASN A 5 -76.38 33.24 5.56
C ASN A 5 -74.90 32.91 5.20
N ASP A 6 -74.16 32.07 5.90
CA ASP A 6 -74.14 30.61 5.71
C ASP A 6 -73.37 29.97 6.89
N VAL A 7 -73.98 29.04 7.62
CA VAL A 7 -74.02 27.57 7.39
C VAL A 7 -72.79 26.84 7.95
N VAL A 8 -73.10 26.18 9.06
CA VAL A 8 -72.52 25.00 9.71
C VAL A 8 -72.23 23.88 8.69
N ASN A 9 -71.15 23.11 8.82
CA ASN A 9 -71.19 21.75 9.39
C ASN A 9 -69.94 20.89 9.12
N MET A 10 -69.65 20.08 10.14
CA MET A 10 -68.99 18.77 10.22
C MET A 10 -68.44 18.14 8.93
N SER A 11 -67.30 17.46 9.07
CA SER A 11 -67.21 16.00 8.91
C SER A 11 -65.90 15.43 9.48
N LYS A 12 -66.03 14.50 10.44
CA LYS A 12 -65.00 13.52 10.83
C LYS A 12 -65.07 12.34 9.86
N THR A 13 -63.92 11.80 9.47
CA THR A 13 -63.59 10.40 9.06
C THR A 13 -62.23 10.46 8.35
N SER A 14 -61.33 9.49 8.31
CA SER A 14 -61.08 8.17 8.91
C SER A 14 -59.94 7.60 8.03
N CYS A 15 -59.09 6.71 8.58
CA CYS A 15 -58.21 5.78 7.83
C CYS A 15 -57.10 6.41 6.95
N SER A 16 -55.89 5.87 6.77
CA SER A 16 -55.19 4.68 7.22
C SER A 16 -53.71 4.83 6.75
N PRO A 17 -52.80 3.88 7.04
CA PRO A 17 -51.35 4.08 7.10
C PRO A 17 -50.64 3.97 5.74
N ARG A 18 -49.44 4.56 5.63
CA ARG A 18 -48.23 4.11 4.88
C ARG A 18 -47.42 5.28 4.35
N THR A 19 -46.22 5.51 4.91
CA THR A 19 -44.96 5.98 4.28
C THR A 19 -44.01 6.36 5.42
N ALA A 20 -43.16 5.49 5.96
CA ALA A 20 -41.92 4.95 5.40
C ALA A 20 -40.96 6.04 4.86
N LEU A 21 -39.88 6.24 5.63
CA LEU A 21 -38.51 6.62 5.24
C LEU A 21 -38.27 7.92 4.42
N ALA A 22 -37.67 8.91 5.07
CA ALA A 22 -36.77 9.95 4.50
C ALA A 22 -36.33 10.85 5.69
N VAL A 23 -35.08 11.19 6.04
CA VAL A 23 -33.77 11.16 5.40
C VAL A 23 -32.74 11.07 6.53
N ALA A 24 -32.08 9.92 6.70
CA ALA A 24 -30.88 9.78 7.53
C ALA A 24 -29.75 9.26 6.64
N ALA A 25 -29.28 10.09 5.71
CA ALA A 25 -28.28 9.68 4.72
C ALA A 25 -27.40 10.84 4.24
N VAL A 26 -26.85 11.66 5.15
CA VAL A 26 -25.81 12.65 4.80
C VAL A 26 -24.56 12.55 5.71
N ALA A 27 -24.55 11.70 6.73
CA ALA A 27 -23.41 11.59 7.66
C ALA A 27 -22.39 10.46 7.34
N CYS A 28 -22.60 9.66 6.28
CA CYS A 28 -21.73 8.51 5.97
C CYS A 28 -20.67 8.77 4.88
N LEU A 29 -20.35 10.03 4.57
CA LEU A 29 -19.34 10.38 3.55
C LEU A 29 -17.95 10.74 4.10
N ALA A 30 -17.71 10.60 5.41
CA ALA A 30 -16.45 10.98 6.05
C ALA A 30 -15.48 9.81 6.35
N LEU A 31 -15.75 8.57 5.89
CA LEU A 31 -14.91 7.39 6.18
C LEU A 31 -14.05 6.89 4.99
N ALA A 32 -14.12 7.54 3.84
CA ALA A 32 -13.26 7.22 2.69
C ALA A 32 -12.09 8.20 2.65
N GLY A 33 -11.06 8.01 3.47
CA GLY A 33 -9.91 8.90 3.40
C GLY A 33 -8.73 8.70 4.35
N CYS A 34 -8.72 7.71 5.24
CA CYS A 34 -7.48 7.38 5.94
C CYS A 34 -6.61 6.51 5.02
N THR A 35 -5.89 7.14 4.09
CA THR A 35 -4.72 6.53 3.42
C THR A 35 -3.58 6.46 4.43
N GLN A 36 -3.73 5.60 5.43
CA GLN A 36 -2.79 5.48 6.52
C GLN A 36 -1.72 4.46 6.12
N SER A 37 -0.45 4.88 6.17
CA SER A 37 0.69 3.99 5.97
C SER A 37 0.59 2.76 6.88
N PRO A 38 1.14 1.61 6.47
CA PRO A 38 1.13 0.37 7.25
C PRO A 38 1.61 0.58 8.69
N ALA A 39 1.07 -0.21 9.62
CA ALA A 39 1.51 -0.16 11.02
C ALA A 39 3.03 -0.34 11.12
N LYS A 40 3.70 0.46 11.97
CA LYS A 40 5.16 0.49 12.17
C LYS A 40 5.98 0.97 10.95
N HIS A 41 5.36 1.66 9.99
CA HIS A 41 6.08 2.17 8.82
C HIS A 41 7.32 3.00 9.21
N ASP A 42 7.18 3.97 10.11
CA ASP A 42 8.28 4.85 10.53
C ASP A 42 9.41 4.11 11.25
N ASP A 43 9.07 3.13 12.10
CA ASP A 43 10.05 2.27 12.77
C ASP A 43 10.87 1.47 11.75
N ARG A 44 10.21 0.96 10.70
CA ARG A 44 10.86 0.23 9.61
C ARG A 44 11.74 1.13 8.77
N LEU A 45 11.33 2.38 8.50
CA LEU A 45 12.20 3.35 7.84
C LEU A 45 13.46 3.62 8.67
N THR A 46 13.31 3.82 9.97
CA THR A 46 14.44 4.07 10.89
C THR A 46 15.39 2.87 10.90
N LYS A 47 14.85 1.67 10.98
CA LYS A 47 15.63 0.43 10.97
C LYS A 47 16.31 0.20 9.63
N ALA A 48 15.61 0.43 8.53
CA ALA A 48 16.14 0.32 7.18
C ALA A 48 17.33 1.26 6.98
N ALA A 49 17.25 2.50 7.46
CA ALA A 49 18.33 3.49 7.34
C ALA A 49 19.66 3.01 7.98
N GLY A 50 19.59 2.13 8.99
CA GLY A 50 20.76 1.58 9.67
C GLY A 50 21.40 0.36 8.98
N ILE A 51 20.80 -0.17 7.90
CA ILE A 51 21.30 -1.36 7.20
C ILE A 51 22.41 -0.96 6.21
N ALA A 52 23.56 -1.62 6.29
CA ALA A 52 24.66 -1.38 5.36
C ALA A 52 24.29 -1.77 3.92
N ARG A 53 23.75 -2.98 3.75
CA ARG A 53 23.25 -3.51 2.47
C ARG A 53 22.13 -4.52 2.71
N VAL A 54 21.17 -4.58 1.79
CA VAL A 54 20.12 -5.59 1.72
C VAL A 54 20.08 -6.15 0.30
N THR A 55 19.74 -7.42 0.17
CA THR A 55 19.49 -8.05 -1.13
C THR A 55 18.06 -8.58 -1.17
N ILE A 56 17.32 -8.17 -2.19
CA ILE A 56 15.96 -8.63 -2.48
C ILE A 56 16.02 -9.54 -3.70
N VAL A 57 15.51 -10.76 -3.59
CA VAL A 57 15.37 -11.71 -4.70
C VAL A 57 13.92 -11.70 -5.13
N CYS A 58 13.63 -11.30 -6.37
CA CYS A 58 12.26 -11.27 -6.90
C CYS A 58 12.25 -11.53 -8.41
N SER A 59 11.08 -11.69 -9.03
CA SER A 59 11.02 -11.78 -10.49
C SER A 59 11.40 -10.46 -11.14
N LYS A 60 12.03 -10.53 -12.33
CA LYS A 60 12.43 -9.34 -13.10
C LYS A 60 11.26 -8.39 -13.35
N ASP A 61 10.08 -8.95 -13.63
CA ASP A 61 8.88 -8.17 -13.93
C ASP A 61 8.33 -7.49 -12.67
N LEU A 62 8.35 -8.17 -11.52
CA LEU A 62 7.94 -7.57 -10.24
C LEU A 62 8.85 -6.40 -9.85
N TRP A 63 10.17 -6.53 -10.08
CA TRP A 63 11.10 -5.41 -9.89
C TRP A 63 10.80 -4.26 -10.85
N ASN A 64 10.59 -4.54 -12.14
CA ASN A 64 10.33 -3.49 -13.12
C ASN A 64 9.03 -2.73 -12.88
N GLU A 65 8.02 -3.43 -12.37
CA GLU A 65 6.73 -2.84 -12.01
C GLU A 65 6.84 -1.93 -10.78
N THR A 66 7.60 -2.33 -9.77
CA THR A 66 7.63 -1.63 -8.47
C THR A 66 8.79 -0.67 -8.29
N LYS A 67 9.83 -0.74 -9.14
CA LYS A 67 10.98 0.16 -9.04
C LYS A 67 10.53 1.62 -9.27
N PRO A 68 11.09 2.60 -8.55
CA PRO A 68 10.81 4.00 -8.83
C PRO A 68 11.30 4.34 -10.25
N ASP A 69 10.44 4.98 -11.05
CA ASP A 69 10.74 5.31 -12.44
C ASP A 69 11.67 6.53 -12.59
N GLY A 70 12.02 7.20 -11.48
CA GLY A 70 12.87 8.39 -11.42
C GLY A 70 12.30 9.60 -12.17
N ARG A 71 11.08 9.50 -12.72
CA ARG A 71 10.42 10.53 -13.52
C ARG A 71 9.30 11.23 -12.78
N ASN A 72 8.84 10.70 -11.65
CA ASN A 72 7.78 11.31 -10.87
C ASN A 72 8.28 12.58 -10.13
N PRO A 73 7.86 13.80 -10.54
CA PRO A 73 8.32 15.04 -9.93
C PRO A 73 7.63 15.33 -8.57
N SER A 74 6.62 14.54 -8.19
CA SER A 74 5.95 14.63 -6.89
C SER A 74 6.63 13.82 -5.78
N SER A 75 7.55 12.93 -6.16
CA SER A 75 8.47 12.28 -5.23
C SER A 75 9.64 13.25 -5.04
N GLU A 76 9.88 13.77 -3.83
CA GLU A 76 11.18 14.37 -3.50
C GLU A 76 12.23 13.29 -3.82
N THR A 77 12.86 13.41 -5.00
CA THR A 77 13.38 12.29 -5.78
C THR A 77 14.66 11.74 -5.15
N VAL A 78 14.50 10.87 -4.17
CA VAL A 78 15.56 9.93 -3.82
C VAL A 78 15.51 8.82 -4.87
N THR A 79 16.31 8.96 -5.92
CA THR A 79 16.54 7.86 -6.88
C THR A 79 17.04 6.64 -6.11
N VAL A 80 16.25 5.56 -6.09
CA VAL A 80 16.69 4.29 -5.52
C VAL A 80 17.81 3.73 -6.39
N LYS A 81 19.03 3.77 -5.84
CA LYS A 81 20.20 3.15 -6.45
C LYS A 81 20.26 1.69 -6.00
N ALA A 82 20.04 0.78 -6.93
CA ALA A 82 20.16 -0.64 -6.72
C ALA A 82 21.02 -1.28 -7.81
N THR A 83 21.83 -2.25 -7.40
CA THR A 83 22.53 -3.15 -8.33
C THR A 83 21.60 -4.33 -8.60
N VAL A 84 21.33 -4.61 -9.88
CA VAL A 84 20.45 -5.71 -10.29
C VAL A 84 21.28 -6.74 -11.05
N SER A 85 21.28 -7.98 -10.56
CA SER A 85 21.95 -9.12 -11.20
C SER A 85 20.94 -10.23 -11.48
N GLY A 86 21.10 -10.92 -12.61
CA GLY A 86 20.34 -12.14 -12.88
C GLY A 86 20.89 -13.32 -12.10
N ILE A 87 20.01 -14.23 -11.66
CA ILE A 87 20.43 -15.48 -11.01
C ILE A 87 20.64 -16.55 -12.08
N SER A 88 21.90 -16.88 -12.36
CA SER A 88 22.29 -17.86 -13.39
C SER A 88 22.71 -19.23 -12.83
N THR A 89 22.88 -19.35 -11.51
CA THR A 89 23.37 -20.57 -10.87
C THR A 89 22.53 -20.96 -9.64
N GLY A 90 22.65 -22.22 -9.21
CA GLY A 90 21.96 -22.76 -8.04
C GLY A 90 20.47 -23.11 -8.27
N PRO A 91 19.75 -23.51 -7.21
CA PRO A 91 18.36 -23.98 -7.29
C PRO A 91 17.36 -22.93 -7.79
N ARG A 92 17.77 -21.66 -7.81
CA ARG A 92 16.97 -20.52 -8.25
C ARG A 92 17.23 -20.10 -9.71
N ALA A 93 18.24 -20.71 -10.36
CA ALA A 93 18.59 -20.42 -11.74
C ALA A 93 17.42 -20.71 -12.70
N ASN A 94 17.35 -19.96 -13.80
CA ASN A 94 16.37 -20.12 -14.88
C ASN A 94 14.89 -19.85 -14.51
N ARG A 95 14.63 -19.32 -13.32
CA ARG A 95 13.27 -18.97 -12.86
C ARG A 95 12.85 -17.53 -13.20
N GLY A 96 13.68 -16.79 -13.93
CA GLY A 96 13.43 -15.37 -14.23
C GLY A 96 13.61 -14.44 -13.02
N LEU A 97 14.31 -14.91 -11.98
CA LEU A 97 14.60 -14.15 -10.77
C LEU A 97 15.81 -13.24 -10.94
N VAL A 98 15.77 -12.11 -10.25
CA VAL A 98 16.86 -11.14 -10.12
C VAL A 98 17.19 -10.92 -8.65
N GLU A 99 18.46 -10.69 -8.38
CA GLU A 99 18.97 -10.17 -7.12
C GLU A 99 19.09 -8.66 -7.23
N VAL A 100 18.42 -7.95 -6.34
CA VAL A 100 18.40 -6.50 -6.24
C VAL A 100 19.08 -6.10 -4.94
N SER A 101 20.29 -5.58 -5.04
CA SER A 101 21.10 -5.20 -3.89
C SER A 101 21.16 -3.68 -3.73
N MET A 102 20.89 -3.17 -2.53
CA MET A 102 20.86 -1.72 -2.25
C MET A 102 21.28 -1.41 -0.81
N THR A 103 21.65 -0.15 -0.55
CA THR A 103 21.92 0.32 0.83
C THR A 103 20.64 0.53 1.61
N GLY A 104 20.74 0.60 2.94
CA GLY A 104 19.60 0.89 3.81
C GLY A 104 18.88 2.21 3.50
N THR A 105 19.62 3.25 3.14
CA THR A 105 19.05 4.54 2.71
C THR A 105 18.26 4.44 1.40
N ASN A 106 18.68 3.59 0.47
CA ASN A 106 17.94 3.30 -0.76
C ASN A 106 16.71 2.42 -0.46
N LEU A 107 16.80 1.51 0.51
CA LEU A 107 15.65 0.75 0.99
C LEU A 107 14.58 1.67 1.61
N VAL A 108 14.97 2.70 2.36
CA VAL A 108 14.03 3.71 2.89
C VAL A 108 13.26 4.39 1.76
N ALA A 109 13.98 4.86 0.73
CA ALA A 109 13.34 5.48 -0.43
C ALA A 109 12.41 4.51 -1.15
N TYR A 110 12.82 3.25 -1.28
CA TYR A 110 12.00 2.21 -1.90
C TYR A 110 10.73 1.91 -1.09
N LEU A 111 10.80 1.82 0.23
CA LEU A 111 9.62 1.60 1.09
C LEU A 111 8.61 2.73 1.00
N LYS A 112 9.08 3.99 0.88
CA LYS A 112 8.21 5.14 0.68
C LYS A 112 7.50 5.09 -0.67
N GLU A 113 8.23 4.72 -1.72
CA GLU A 113 7.66 4.55 -3.07
C GLU A 113 6.61 3.43 -3.09
N LEU A 114 6.92 2.28 -2.47
CA LEU A 114 5.98 1.16 -2.35
C LEU A 114 4.72 1.56 -1.59
N ASP A 115 4.87 2.31 -0.49
CA ASP A 115 3.72 2.82 0.27
C ASP A 115 2.89 3.78 -0.56
N ALA A 116 3.52 4.74 -1.24
CA ALA A 116 2.83 5.69 -2.11
C ALA A 116 2.06 4.98 -3.23
N ASN A 117 2.68 3.99 -3.89
CA ASN A 117 2.07 3.26 -4.99
C ASN A 117 0.98 2.27 -4.52
N ALA A 118 1.06 1.75 -3.30
CA ALA A 118 0.03 0.91 -2.71
C ALA A 118 -1.28 1.66 -2.39
N HIS A 119 -1.27 3.01 -2.44
CA HIS A 119 -2.44 3.85 -2.23
C HIS A 119 -2.97 4.37 -3.57
N ALA A 120 -4.27 4.14 -3.82
CA ALA A 120 -4.92 4.67 -5.02
C ALA A 120 -4.90 6.20 -4.99
N SER A 121 -4.23 6.83 -5.97
CA SER A 121 -4.28 8.27 -6.17
C SER A 121 -4.68 8.58 -7.61
N LYS A 122 -5.15 9.80 -7.87
CA LYS A 122 -5.52 10.24 -9.24
C LYS A 122 -4.35 10.22 -10.24
N TRP A 123 -3.12 10.11 -9.74
CA TRP A 123 -1.90 10.35 -10.51
C TRP A 123 -0.95 9.17 -10.53
N ASN A 124 -1.06 8.27 -9.55
CA ASN A 124 -0.15 7.15 -9.35
C ASN A 124 -0.99 5.90 -9.11
N SER A 125 -0.65 4.85 -9.86
CA SER A 125 -1.10 3.45 -9.75
C SER A 125 -2.24 3.03 -10.70
N THR A 126 -1.87 2.20 -11.67
CA THR A 126 -2.81 1.20 -12.18
C THR A 126 -3.11 0.20 -11.05
N PRO A 127 -4.28 -0.47 -11.03
CA PRO A 127 -4.62 -1.46 -10.00
C PRO A 127 -3.53 -2.54 -9.80
N GLU A 128 -2.84 -2.91 -10.87
CA GLU A 128 -1.75 -3.88 -10.89
C GLU A 128 -0.52 -3.38 -10.13
N ASN A 129 -0.13 -2.12 -10.34
CA ASN A 129 1.00 -1.49 -9.66
C ASN A 129 0.77 -1.38 -8.15
N ALA A 130 -0.45 -1.04 -7.75
CA ALA A 130 -0.82 -0.96 -6.33
C ALA A 130 -0.77 -2.33 -5.65
N ALA A 131 -1.28 -3.37 -6.31
CA ALA A 131 -1.23 -4.74 -5.80
C ALA A 131 0.22 -5.26 -5.70
N ALA A 132 1.04 -5.03 -6.73
CA ALA A 132 2.45 -5.38 -6.74
C ALA A 132 3.23 -4.67 -5.62
N SER A 133 3.00 -3.36 -5.45
CA SER A 133 3.67 -2.55 -4.44
C SER A 133 3.30 -2.99 -3.02
N ARG A 134 2.01 -3.25 -2.76
CA ARG A 134 1.56 -3.79 -1.47
C ARG A 134 2.20 -5.15 -1.18
N ARG A 135 2.20 -6.07 -2.15
CA ARG A 135 2.81 -7.39 -2.01
C ARG A 135 4.30 -7.32 -1.67
N VAL A 136 5.06 -6.47 -2.37
CA VAL A 136 6.49 -6.31 -2.10
C VAL A 136 6.71 -5.71 -0.71
N TYR A 137 5.92 -4.69 -0.34
CA TYR A 137 5.99 -4.10 1.00
C TYR A 137 5.73 -5.16 2.08
N ASP A 138 4.67 -5.96 1.93
CA ASP A 138 4.27 -6.99 2.89
C ASP A 138 5.32 -8.11 3.03
N ALA A 139 6.10 -8.39 1.99
CA ALA A 139 7.22 -9.34 2.05
C ALA A 139 8.46 -8.74 2.75
N ILE A 140 8.77 -7.47 2.49
CA ILE A 140 9.96 -6.79 3.04
C ILE A 140 9.75 -6.44 4.52
N ALA A 141 8.57 -5.94 4.88
CA ALA A 141 8.25 -5.46 6.23
C ALA A 141 8.61 -6.44 7.36
N PRO A 142 8.16 -7.72 7.34
CA PRO A 142 8.50 -8.67 8.39
C PRO A 142 9.99 -9.05 8.36
N ALA A 143 10.64 -9.02 7.20
CA ALA A 143 12.08 -9.24 7.13
C ALA A 143 12.85 -8.11 7.82
N ILE A 144 12.48 -6.85 7.58
CA ILE A 144 13.04 -5.70 8.31
C ILE A 144 12.79 -5.85 9.81
N ASP A 145 11.59 -6.24 10.21
CA ASP A 145 11.25 -6.43 11.62
C ASP A 145 12.16 -7.48 12.30
N ARG A 146 12.64 -8.49 11.56
CA ARG A 146 13.55 -9.54 12.05
C ARG A 146 15.04 -9.19 12.02
N ILE A 147 15.46 -8.21 11.22
CA ILE A 147 16.89 -7.83 11.12
C ILE A 147 17.42 -7.46 12.50
N LYS A 148 18.56 -8.03 12.88
CA LYS A 148 19.28 -7.65 14.10
C LYS A 148 20.40 -6.69 13.73
N ALA A 149 20.80 -5.86 14.67
CA ALA A 149 21.98 -5.02 14.48
C ALA A 149 23.18 -5.93 14.16
N ALA A 150 23.94 -5.58 13.13
CA ALA A 150 25.19 -6.26 12.81
C ALA A 150 26.12 -6.14 14.03
N THR A 151 26.68 -7.27 14.43
CA THR A 151 27.64 -7.38 15.54
C THR A 151 29.08 -7.50 15.03
N SER A 152 29.25 -7.80 13.74
CA SER A 152 30.53 -7.95 13.07
C SER A 152 30.47 -7.46 11.61
N PRO A 153 31.56 -6.92 11.04
CA PRO A 153 31.64 -6.63 9.60
C PRO A 153 31.48 -7.84 8.69
N ASN A 154 31.64 -9.05 9.24
CA ASN A 154 31.51 -10.32 8.50
C ASN A 154 30.11 -10.94 8.62
N ASP A 155 29.17 -10.29 9.33
CA ASP A 155 27.80 -10.79 9.42
C ASP A 155 27.17 -10.78 8.00
N PRO A 156 26.43 -11.84 7.61
CA PRO A 156 25.87 -11.93 6.27
C PRO A 156 24.85 -10.82 6.04
N GLU A 157 24.81 -10.32 4.81
CA GLU A 157 23.81 -9.35 4.40
C GLU A 157 22.39 -9.96 4.50
N PRO A 158 21.39 -9.20 4.97
CA PRO A 158 20.00 -9.63 4.92
C PRO A 158 19.55 -9.95 3.49
N GLU A 159 19.06 -11.17 3.29
CA GLU A 159 18.45 -11.65 2.03
C GLU A 159 16.94 -11.77 2.21
N ILE A 160 16.16 -11.13 1.34
CA ILE A 160 14.69 -11.18 1.32
C ILE A 160 14.26 -11.83 0.00
N VAL A 161 13.53 -12.94 0.06
CA VAL A 161 13.09 -13.66 -1.15
C VAL A 161 11.60 -13.46 -1.34
N ILE A 162 11.21 -12.90 -2.48
CA ILE A 162 9.84 -12.62 -2.87
C ILE A 162 9.48 -13.55 -4.04
N ASP A 163 9.27 -14.82 -3.71
CA ASP A 163 8.80 -15.87 -4.62
C ASP A 163 8.05 -16.93 -3.79
N ASP A 164 6.71 -16.98 -3.91
CA ASP A 164 5.84 -17.86 -3.09
C ASP A 164 6.10 -19.36 -3.32
N THR A 165 6.83 -19.70 -4.38
CA THR A 165 7.12 -21.09 -4.75
C THR A 165 8.52 -21.53 -4.32
N ILE A 166 9.23 -20.70 -3.56
CA ILE A 166 10.46 -21.04 -2.85
C ILE A 166 10.15 -21.02 -1.35
N PRO A 167 10.36 -22.12 -0.60
CA PRO A 167 10.19 -22.10 0.84
C PRO A 167 11.14 -21.06 1.47
N GLU A 168 10.63 -20.25 2.40
CA GLU A 168 11.47 -19.34 3.18
C GLU A 168 12.57 -20.15 3.90
N LYS A 169 13.79 -19.61 3.94
CA LYS A 169 14.83 -20.16 4.82
C LYS A 169 14.36 -19.91 6.26
N VAL A 170 13.88 -20.96 6.92
CA VAL A 170 13.49 -20.97 8.34
C VAL A 170 14.72 -20.79 9.23
#